data_AF-A0A813LAW2-F1
#
_entry.id   AF-A0A813LAW2-F1
#
_cell.length_a   1.000
_cell.length_b   1.000
_cell.length_c   1.000
_cell.angle_alpha   90.00
_cell.angle_beta   90.00
_cell.angle_gamma   90.00
#
_symmetry.space_group_name_H-M   'P 1'
#
loop_
_entity.id
_entity.type
_entity.pdbx_description
1 polymer ?
#
loop_
_entity_poly.entity_id
_entity_poly.type
_entity_poly.pdbx_seq_one_letter_code
_entity_poly.pdbx_strand_id
1 'polypeptide(L)'
;REGRPCAIKRIPMPPGKEGKQMLQRCEREVELLRIVDSCPHVCTFWHLEVNDDYILLAMERCSETLRDHIQRQPDLDWESR
;
A
#
# COMPACT_ATOMS: atom_id res chain seq x y z
N ARG A 1 4.46 17.09 8.09
CA ARG A 1 3.74 15.96 8.73
C ARG A 1 4.78 15.11 9.49
N GLU A 2 5.47 15.69 10.47
CA GLU A 2 6.44 14.93 11.27
C GLU A 2 5.71 14.17 12.38
N GLY A 3 6.14 12.93 12.66
CA GLY A 3 5.67 12.15 13.80
C GLY A 3 4.40 11.29 13.60
N ARG A 4 3.82 11.19 12.40
CA ARG A 4 2.70 10.25 12.16
C ARG A 4 3.23 8.87 11.76
N PRO A 5 2.73 7.77 12.39
CA PRO A 5 3.11 6.42 11.99
C PRO A 5 2.64 6.12 10.55
N CYS A 6 3.49 5.47 9.77
CA CYS A 6 3.22 5.03 8.40
C CYS A 6 3.28 3.50 8.28
N ALA A 7 2.69 2.97 7.20
CA ALA A 7 3.01 1.64 6.71
C ALA A 7 4.06 1.77 5.59
N ILE A 8 5.07 0.89 5.61
CA ILE A 8 6.10 0.81 4.55
C ILE A 8 5.91 -0.48 3.76
N LYS A 9 5.52 -0.37 2.49
CA LYS A 9 5.56 -1.48 1.53
C LYS A 9 6.96 -1.54 0.94
N ARG A 10 7.78 -2.50 1.39
CA ARG A 10 9.12 -2.75 0.86
C ARG A 10 9.07 -3.84 -0.22
N ILE A 11 9.55 -3.51 -1.41
CA ILE A 11 9.65 -4.41 -2.54
C ILE A 11 11.14 -4.57 -2.86
N PRO A 12 11.72 -5.78 -2.77
CA PRO A 12 13.10 -6.02 -3.22
C PRO A 12 13.25 -5.71 -4.70
N MET A 13 14.37 -5.13 -5.12
CA MET A 13 14.64 -4.82 -6.52
C MET A 13 15.19 -6.08 -7.24
N PRO A 14 14.45 -6.65 -8.22
CA PRO A 14 15.02 -7.71 -9.05
C PRO A 14 16.14 -7.17 -9.95
N PRO A 15 17.14 -8.00 -10.30
CA PRO A 15 18.21 -7.56 -11.20
C PRO A 15 17.72 -7.32 -12.64
N GLY A 16 18.42 -6.45 -13.36
CA GLY A 16 18.30 -6.32 -14.82
C GLY A 16 16.95 -5.80 -15.30
N LYS A 17 16.39 -6.45 -16.33
CA LYS A 17 15.14 -5.99 -16.98
C LYS A 17 13.92 -6.12 -16.06
N GLU A 18 13.91 -7.13 -15.19
CA GLU A 18 12.81 -7.35 -14.24
C GLU A 18 12.71 -6.21 -13.23
N GLY A 19 13.85 -5.70 -12.74
CA GLY A 19 13.90 -4.52 -11.88
C GLY A 19 13.29 -3.28 -12.52
N LYS A 20 13.63 -3.03 -13.79
CA LYS A 20 13.06 -1.91 -14.55
C LYS A 20 11.55 -2.03 -14.71
N GLN A 21 11.04 -3.24 -14.97
CA GLN A 21 9.60 -3.49 -15.07
C GLN A 21 8.89 -3.36 -13.72
N MET A 22 9.52 -3.82 -12.64
CA MET A 22 8.99 -3.66 -11.28
C MET A 22 8.88 -2.18 -10.91
N LEU A 23 9.94 -1.40 -11.18
CA LEU A 23 9.95 0.03 -10.95
C LEU A 23 8.83 0.74 -11.72
N GLN A 24 8.68 0.47 -13.02
CA GLN A 24 7.60 1.03 -13.84
C GLN A 24 6.20 0.73 -13.30
N ARG A 25 5.99 -0.49 -12.79
CA ARG A 25 4.70 -0.86 -12.16
C ARG A 25 4.47 -0.10 -10.87
N CYS A 26 5.50 0.07 -10.04
CA CYS A 26 5.41 0.83 -8.80
C CYS A 26 5.17 2.32 -9.07
N GLU A 27 5.86 2.90 -10.05
CA GLU A 27 5.64 4.29 -10.47
C GLU A 27 4.22 4.51 -10.96
N ARG A 28 3.67 3.55 -11.74
CA ARG A 28 2.27 3.59 -12.17
C ARG A 28 1.29 3.45 -11.01
N GLU A 29 1.56 2.57 -10.04
CA GLU A 29 0.77 2.46 -8.81
C GLU A 29 0.73 3.79 -8.06
N VAL A 30 1.89 4.45 -7.89
CA VAL A 30 2.00 5.76 -7.23
C VAL A 30 1.28 6.86 -7.99
N GLU A 31 1.37 6.87 -9.32
CA GLU A 31 0.63 7.83 -10.15
C GLU A 31 -0.88 7.70 -9.94
N LEU A 32 -1.40 6.47 -9.94
CA LEU A 32 -2.82 6.20 -9.69
C LEU A 32 -3.24 6.62 -8.28
N LEU A 33 -2.42 6.35 -7.26
CA LEU A 33 -2.69 6.76 -5.88
C LEU A 33 -2.72 8.29 -5.74
N ARG A 34 -1.84 9.02 -6.44
CA ARG A 34 -1.83 10.49 -6.44
C ARG A 34 -3.09 11.09 -7.07
N ILE A 35 -3.66 10.45 -8.09
CA ILE A 35 -4.90 10.91 -8.74
C ILE A 35 -6.07 10.89 -7.75
N VAL A 36 -6.09 9.92 -6.83
CA VAL A 36 -7.19 9.69 -5.89
C VAL A 36 -6.86 10.12 -4.45
N ASP A 37 -5.79 10.90 -4.25
CA ASP A 37 -5.27 11.25 -2.91
C ASP A 37 -6.27 12.08 -2.07
N SER A 38 -7.25 12.72 -2.71
CA SER A 38 -8.33 13.45 -2.03
C SER A 38 -9.51 12.56 -1.63
N CYS A 39 -9.53 11.29 -2.03
CA CYS A 39 -10.62 10.37 -1.71
C CYS A 39 -10.47 9.83 -0.27
N PRO A 40 -11.44 10.07 0.63
CA PRO A 40 -11.34 9.67 2.03
C PRO A 40 -11.41 8.15 2.27
N HIS A 41 -11.70 7.37 1.23
CA HIS A 41 -11.82 5.90 1.29
C HIS A 41 -10.68 5.17 0.58
N VAL A 42 -9.67 5.90 0.11
CA VAL A 42 -8.46 5.32 -0.49
C VAL A 42 -7.27 5.65 0.39
N CYS A 43 -6.40 4.67 0.57
CA CYS A 43 -5.18 4.81 1.36
C CYS A 43 -4.31 5.95 0.80
N THR A 44 -3.97 6.91 1.66
CA THR A 44 -3.13 8.05 1.26
C THR A 44 -1.69 7.59 0.99
N PHE A 45 -1.12 8.03 -0.14
CA PHE A 45 0.29 7.85 -0.47
C PHE A 45 1.11 9.03 0.03
N TRP A 46 2.26 8.78 0.68
CA TRP A 46 3.09 9.85 1.25
C TRP A 46 4.45 9.99 0.57
N HIS A 47 5.14 8.89 0.29
CA HIS A 47 6.51 8.92 -0.26
C HIS A 47 6.88 7.66 -1.04
N LEU A 48 7.73 7.82 -2.06
CA LEU A 48 8.36 6.74 -2.82
C LEU A 48 9.87 6.92 -2.75
N GLU A 49 10.57 5.89 -2.28
CA GLU A 49 12.03 5.81 -2.26
C GLU A 49 12.48 4.65 -3.14
N VAL A 50 13.51 4.85 -3.95
CA VAL A 50 14.04 3.82 -4.85
C VAL A 50 15.56 3.83 -4.77
N ASN A 51 16.15 2.64 -4.63
CA ASN A 51 17.58 2.44 -4.86
C ASN A 51 17.83 1.09 -5.58
N ASP A 52 19.09 0.70 -5.68
CA ASP A 52 19.49 -0.51 -6.41
C ASP A 52 19.00 -1.81 -5.75
N ASP A 53 18.64 -1.79 -4.46
CA ASP A 53 18.26 -2.96 -3.68
C ASP A 53 16.74 -3.07 -3.45
N TYR A 54 16.03 -1.94 -3.47
CA TYR A 54 14.62 -1.90 -3.09
C TYR A 54 13.84 -0.70 -3.63
N ILE A 55 12.52 -0.86 -3.54
CA ILE A 55 11.52 0.19 -3.67
C ILE A 55 10.74 0.25 -2.35
N LEU A 56 10.60 1.44 -1.76
CA LEU A 56 9.77 1.67 -0.57
C LEU A 56 8.61 2.60 -0.92
N LEU A 57 7.40 2.21 -0.53
CA LEU A 57 6.23 3.08 -0.55
C LEU A 57 5.81 3.35 0.88
N ALA A 58 5.83 4.62 1.29
CA ALA A 58 5.27 5.07 2.56
C ALA A 58 3.81 5.47 2.35
N MET A 59 2.92 4.84 3.12
CA MET A 59 1.47 4.97 2.97
C MET A 59 0.81 5.12 4.34
N GLU A 60 -0.46 5.50 4.34
CA GLU A 60 -1.29 5.52 5.53
C GLU A 60 -1.30 4.15 6.24
N ARG A 61 -1.15 4.18 7.56
CA ARG A 61 -1.21 2.98 8.40
C ARG A 61 -2.66 2.68 8.78
N CYS A 62 -3.26 1.72 8.08
CA CYS A 62 -4.55 1.14 8.48
C CYS A 62 -4.39 0.23 9.72
N SER A 63 -5.45 0.11 10.52
CA SER A 63 -5.45 -0.71 11.74
C SER A 63 -5.41 -2.22 11.45
N GLU A 64 -6.18 -2.67 10.45
CA GLU A 64 -6.31 -4.08 10.08
C GLU A 64 -6.83 -4.22 8.64
N THR A 65 -6.82 -5.46 8.11
CA THR A 65 -7.51 -5.77 6.86
C THR A 65 -8.99 -6.07 7.12
N LEU A 66 -9.85 -5.81 6.13
CA LEU A 66 -11.27 -6.16 6.24
C LEU A 66 -11.48 -7.67 6.44
N ARG A 67 -10.62 -8.51 5.85
CA ARG A 67 -10.65 -9.97 6.02
C ARG A 67 -10.48 -10.35 7.49
N ASP A 68 -9.44 -9.82 8.13
CA ASP A 68 -9.14 -10.14 9.53
C ASP A 68 -10.23 -9.62 10.46
N HIS A 69 -10.81 -8.46 10.13
CA HIS A 69 -11.92 -7.88 10.88
C HIS A 69 -13.16 -8.79 10.87
N ILE A 70 -13.57 -9.23 9.67
CA ILE A 70 -14.74 -10.13 9.51
C ILE A 70 -14.50 -11.45 10.23
N GLN A 71 -13.29 -12.02 10.14
CA GLN A 71 -12.95 -13.27 10.84
C GLN A 71 -13.09 -13.17 12.37
N ARG A 72 -13.02 -11.96 12.95
CA ARG A 72 -13.22 -11.72 14.39
C ARG A 72 -14.67 -11.42 14.76
N GLN A 73 -15.55 -11.21 13.78
CA GLN A 73 -16.96 -10.89 13.98
C GLN A 73 -17.85 -11.91 13.26
N PRO A 74 -18.09 -13.09 13.86
CA PRO A 74 -18.88 -14.15 13.24
C PRO A 74 -20.32 -13.70 12.91
N ASP A 75 -20.86 -12.73 13.66
CA ASP A 75 -22.21 -12.19 13.46
C ASP A 75 -22.35 -11.27 12.23
N LEU A 76 -21.23 -10.89 11.60
CA LEU A 76 -21.22 -10.14 10.34
C LEU A 76 -21.33 -11.06 9.12
N ASP A 77 -21.23 -12.38 9.31
CA ASP A 77 -21.52 -13.31 8.23
C ASP A 77 -23.03 -13.31 7.95
N TRP A 78 -23.40 -12.94 6.74
CA TRP A 78 -24.80 -12.92 6.31
C TRP A 78 -25.41 -14.33 6.27
N GLU A 79 -24.58 -15.37 6.23
CA GLU A 79 -25.00 -16.78 6.34
C GLU A 79 -25.37 -17.18 7.79
N SER A 80 -25.02 -16.35 8.79
CA SER A 80 -25.36 -16.58 10.20
C SER A 80 -26.71 -15.97 10.61
N ARG A 81 -27.51 -15.46 9.67
CA ARG A 81 -28.87 -14.91 9.90
C ARG A 81 -29.98 -15.87 9.48
#